data_AF-A0A4Q3YMD5-F1
#
_entry.id   AF-A0A4Q3YMD5-F1
#
_cell.length_a   1.000
_cell.length_b   1.000
_cell.length_c   1.000
_cell.angle_alpha   90.00
_cell.angle_beta   90.00
_cell.angle_gamma   90.00
#
_symmetry.space_group_name_H-M   'P 1'
#
loop_
_entity.id
_entity.type
_entity.pdbx_description
1 polymer ?
#
loop_
_entity_poly.entity_id
_entity_poly.type
_entity_poly.pdbx_seq_one_letter_code
_entity_poly.pdbx_strand_id
1 'polypeptide(L)'
;TESACAWIWPAQRSLDLVHEVEGLEVLTAALASGKGVVGITSHLGNWEVLNHFYCNQCKPIIFYRPPKLKAVDDLLRKQRVQLGNRVAASTKEGILSIIKEVRKGGQVGIPADPEPAESAGLFVPFLGTQALTSKFVPNMLAGGKAVGVFLHALRLPDGSGYRVILEAAPEAMYSTDTATSVAAMSAVVERYVRAYPDQYMWSMKRFKKRPAGEARWY
;
A
#
# COMPACT_ATOMS: atom_id res chain seq x y z
N THR A 1 7.09 -16.75 -5.46
CA THR A 1 6.13 -15.63 -5.61
C THR A 1 4.90 -16.13 -6.33
N GLU A 2 3.75 -16.17 -5.65
CA GLU A 2 2.45 -16.57 -6.25
C GLU A 2 1.75 -15.43 -6.97
N SER A 3 2.34 -14.24 -6.99
CA SER A 3 1.85 -13.06 -7.70
C SER A 3 1.58 -13.34 -9.17
N ALA A 4 2.40 -14.18 -9.82
CA ALA A 4 2.19 -14.60 -11.20
C ALA A 4 0.86 -15.34 -11.41
N CYS A 5 0.41 -16.12 -10.43
CA CYS A 5 -0.88 -16.79 -10.46
C CYS A 5 -2.03 -15.78 -10.39
N ALA A 6 -1.94 -14.80 -9.49
CA ALA A 6 -2.94 -13.73 -9.38
C ALA A 6 -3.00 -12.85 -10.65
N TRP A 7 -1.92 -12.76 -11.42
CA TRP A 7 -1.90 -12.03 -12.70
C TRP A 7 -2.60 -12.77 -13.85
N ILE A 8 -2.96 -14.05 -13.70
CA ILE A 8 -3.62 -14.82 -14.77
C ILE A 8 -4.99 -15.35 -14.36
N TRP A 9 -5.23 -15.50 -13.06
CA TRP A 9 -6.49 -16.01 -12.53
C TRP A 9 -7.61 -14.98 -12.59
N PRO A 10 -8.87 -15.43 -12.76
CA PRO A 10 -10.02 -14.62 -12.41
C PRO A 10 -9.91 -14.18 -10.95
N ALA A 11 -10.32 -12.94 -10.66
CA ALA A 11 -10.27 -12.39 -9.30
C ALA A 11 -10.91 -13.32 -8.26
N GLN A 12 -12.04 -13.96 -8.60
CA GLN A 12 -12.74 -14.89 -7.71
C GLN A 12 -11.82 -15.99 -7.17
N ARG A 13 -10.93 -16.54 -7.99
CA ARG A 13 -10.02 -17.60 -7.53
C ARG A 13 -9.01 -17.09 -6.50
N SER A 14 -8.59 -15.83 -6.58
CA SER A 14 -7.77 -15.22 -5.51
C SER A 14 -8.59 -14.93 -4.26
N LEU A 15 -9.86 -14.54 -4.43
CA LEU A 15 -10.77 -14.27 -3.31
C LEU A 15 -11.09 -15.56 -2.53
N ASP A 16 -11.27 -16.69 -3.22
CA ASP A 16 -11.53 -17.99 -2.59
C ASP A 16 -10.35 -18.48 -1.73
N LEU A 17 -9.15 -17.95 -1.95
CA LEU A 17 -7.96 -18.23 -1.13
C LEU A 17 -7.86 -17.32 0.11
N VAL A 18 -8.74 -16.33 0.27
CA VAL A 18 -8.82 -15.51 1.48
C VAL A 18 -9.71 -16.23 2.49
N HIS A 19 -9.09 -16.91 3.45
CA HIS A 19 -9.81 -17.72 4.44
C HIS A 19 -10.15 -16.94 5.71
N GLU A 20 -9.38 -15.89 6.02
CA GLU A 20 -9.51 -15.11 7.24
C GLU A 20 -9.48 -13.62 6.92
N VAL A 21 -10.34 -12.84 7.55
CA VAL A 21 -10.40 -11.38 7.42
C VAL A 21 -10.54 -10.77 8.81
N GLU A 22 -9.55 -9.96 9.19
CA GLU A 22 -9.51 -9.24 10.47
C GLU A 22 -9.65 -7.74 10.22
N GLY A 23 -10.51 -7.05 10.99
CA GLY A 23 -10.65 -5.59 10.90
C GLY A 23 -11.49 -5.08 9.73
N LEU A 24 -12.31 -5.92 9.10
CA LEU A 24 -13.14 -5.51 7.95
C LEU A 24 -14.02 -4.30 8.29
N GLU A 25 -14.53 -4.24 9.52
CA GLU A 25 -15.32 -3.15 10.05
C GLU A 25 -14.61 -1.79 9.97
N VAL A 26 -13.28 -1.76 10.03
CA VAL A 26 -12.48 -0.54 9.86
C VAL A 26 -12.66 0.00 8.44
N LEU A 27 -12.56 -0.87 7.44
CA LEU A 27 -12.75 -0.46 6.05
C LEU A 27 -14.22 -0.10 5.79
N THR A 28 -15.16 -0.87 6.31
CA THR A 28 -16.59 -0.55 6.19
C THR A 28 -16.90 0.83 6.75
N ALA A 29 -16.40 1.15 7.95
CA ALA A 29 -16.56 2.47 8.56
C ALA A 29 -15.87 3.58 7.76
N ALA A 30 -14.66 3.34 7.25
CA ALA A 30 -13.94 4.29 6.41
C ALA A 30 -14.71 4.61 5.12
N LEU A 31 -15.25 3.59 4.44
CA LEU A 31 -16.06 3.74 3.23
C LEU A 31 -17.38 4.47 3.51
N ALA A 32 -17.99 4.24 4.67
CA ALA A 32 -19.24 4.91 5.08
C ALA A 32 -19.04 6.37 5.56
N SER A 33 -17.80 6.81 5.79
CA SER A 33 -17.51 8.12 6.38
C SER A 33 -17.83 9.33 5.48
N GLY A 34 -18.04 9.11 4.18
CA GLY A 34 -18.18 10.17 3.18
C GLY A 34 -16.87 10.91 2.84
N LYS A 35 -15.75 10.58 3.51
CA LYS A 35 -14.41 11.08 3.19
C LYS A 35 -13.70 10.17 2.20
N GLY A 36 -12.65 10.69 1.57
CA GLY A 36 -11.78 9.85 0.74
C GLY A 36 -11.08 8.79 1.57
N VAL A 37 -10.91 7.58 1.02
CA VAL A 37 -10.24 6.47 1.70
C VAL A 37 -8.90 6.18 1.03
N VAL A 38 -7.84 6.22 1.83
CA VAL A 38 -6.49 5.87 1.42
C VAL A 38 -6.17 4.49 1.98
N GLY A 39 -6.26 3.46 1.12
CA GLY A 39 -5.75 2.13 1.40
C GLY A 39 -4.23 2.12 1.34
N ILE A 40 -3.58 1.82 2.46
CA ILE A 40 -2.13 1.86 2.66
C ILE A 40 -1.65 0.43 2.73
N THR A 41 -0.66 0.07 1.93
CA THR A 41 -0.08 -1.27 1.98
C THR A 41 1.45 -1.22 1.90
N SER A 42 2.08 -2.37 1.93
CA SER A 42 3.52 -2.54 1.71
C SER A 42 3.74 -3.82 0.90
N HIS A 43 4.96 -4.06 0.46
CA HIS A 43 5.30 -5.32 -0.23
C HIS A 43 5.52 -6.45 0.79
N LEU A 44 4.49 -6.67 1.62
CA LEU A 44 4.40 -7.70 2.64
C LEU A 44 3.29 -8.69 2.27
N GLY A 45 3.57 -9.98 2.35
CA GLY A 45 2.63 -11.02 1.96
C GLY A 45 2.36 -11.01 0.45
N ASN A 46 1.11 -11.25 0.03
CA ASN A 46 0.71 -11.23 -1.38
C ASN A 46 -0.21 -10.04 -1.69
N TRP A 47 0.39 -8.92 -2.08
CA TRP A 47 -0.32 -7.70 -2.44
C TRP A 47 -1.21 -7.84 -3.70
N GLU A 48 -1.03 -8.85 -4.55
CA GLU A 48 -1.91 -9.08 -5.70
C GLU A 48 -3.23 -9.73 -5.28
N VAL A 49 -3.20 -10.67 -4.33
CA VAL A 49 -4.42 -11.19 -3.70
C VAL A 49 -5.12 -10.09 -2.91
N LEU A 50 -4.34 -9.29 -2.15
CA LEU A 50 -4.86 -8.12 -1.45
C LEU A 50 -5.56 -7.15 -2.40
N ASN A 51 -5.01 -6.93 -3.59
CA ASN A 51 -5.59 -6.06 -4.60
C ASN A 51 -6.98 -6.57 -5.03
N HIS A 52 -7.12 -7.87 -5.34
CA HIS A 52 -8.42 -8.46 -5.66
C HIS A 52 -9.39 -8.33 -4.48
N PHE A 53 -8.94 -8.61 -3.26
CA PHE A 53 -9.76 -8.43 -2.06
C PHE A 53 -10.26 -6.99 -1.93
N TYR A 54 -9.36 -6.00 -1.97
CA TYR A 54 -9.72 -4.59 -1.77
C TYR A 54 -10.64 -4.07 -2.88
N CYS A 55 -10.40 -4.48 -4.13
CA CYS A 55 -11.26 -4.14 -5.26
C CYS A 55 -12.61 -4.87 -5.24
N ASN A 56 -12.76 -5.95 -4.48
CA ASN A 56 -14.05 -6.59 -4.23
C ASN A 56 -14.87 -5.80 -3.18
N GLN A 57 -14.21 -5.09 -2.27
CA GLN A 57 -14.86 -4.25 -1.26
C GLN A 57 -15.21 -2.85 -1.79
N CYS A 58 -14.40 -2.30 -2.73
CA CYS A 58 -14.58 -0.96 -3.27
C CYS A 58 -13.97 -0.82 -4.68
N LYS A 59 -14.03 0.36 -5.31
CA LYS A 59 -13.52 0.58 -6.68
C LYS A 59 -12.35 1.58 -6.70
N PRO A 60 -11.19 1.24 -6.12
CA PRO A 60 -10.12 2.21 -5.90
C PRO A 60 -9.38 2.60 -7.18
N ILE A 61 -8.66 3.72 -7.14
CA ILE A 61 -7.53 3.99 -8.04
C ILE A 61 -6.26 3.45 -7.40
N ILE A 62 -5.54 2.58 -8.12
CA ILE A 62 -4.32 1.94 -7.63
C ILE A 62 -3.11 2.42 -8.41
N PHE A 63 -2.02 2.71 -7.73
CA PHE A 63 -0.77 3.03 -8.41
C PHE A 63 -0.27 1.86 -9.26
N TYR A 64 0.12 2.19 -10.48
CA TYR A 64 0.67 1.25 -11.43
C TYR A 64 1.93 1.81 -12.06
N ARG A 65 3.02 1.06 -11.95
CA ARG A 65 4.24 1.31 -12.70
C ARG A 65 4.36 0.21 -13.75
N PRO A 66 4.30 0.54 -15.06
CA PRO A 66 4.38 -0.48 -16.09
C PRO A 66 5.73 -1.21 -16.01
N PRO A 67 5.74 -2.55 -16.08
CA PRO A 67 6.97 -3.32 -16.17
C PRO A 67 7.68 -3.02 -17.50
N LYS A 68 8.99 -3.28 -17.57
CA LYS A 68 9.79 -3.04 -18.78
C LYS A 68 9.34 -3.89 -19.97
N LEU A 69 8.87 -5.10 -19.70
CA LEU A 69 8.42 -6.03 -20.73
C LEU A 69 6.97 -5.71 -21.11
N LYS A 70 6.77 -5.26 -22.36
CA LYS A 70 5.45 -4.85 -22.86
C LYS A 70 4.39 -5.95 -22.72
N ALA A 71 4.73 -7.20 -23.01
CA ALA A 71 3.79 -8.32 -22.89
C ALA A 71 3.26 -8.49 -21.45
N VAL A 72 4.12 -8.24 -20.45
CA VAL A 72 3.73 -8.26 -19.04
C VAL A 72 2.90 -7.03 -18.70
N ASP A 73 3.22 -5.85 -19.25
CA ASP A 73 2.42 -4.63 -19.07
C ASP A 73 0.98 -4.84 -19.59
N ASP A 74 0.85 -5.36 -20.81
CA ASP A 74 -0.45 -5.63 -21.44
C ASP A 74 -1.30 -6.61 -20.61
N LEU A 75 -0.68 -7.69 -20.11
CA LEU A 75 -1.32 -8.66 -19.22
C LEU A 75 -1.80 -7.99 -17.92
N LEU A 76 -0.90 -7.30 -17.22
CA LEU A 76 -1.20 -6.67 -15.93
C LEU A 76 -2.27 -5.60 -16.05
N ARG A 77 -2.25 -4.79 -17.12
CA ARG A 77 -3.28 -3.76 -17.35
C ARG A 77 -4.68 -4.36 -17.45
N LYS A 78 -4.83 -5.47 -18.18
CA LYS A 78 -6.11 -6.16 -18.32
C LYS A 78 -6.58 -6.73 -16.98
N GLN A 79 -5.67 -7.32 -16.22
CA GLN A 79 -5.99 -8.10 -15.02
C GLN A 79 -6.23 -7.21 -13.80
N ARG A 80 -5.48 -6.11 -13.70
CA ARG A 80 -5.57 -5.17 -12.57
C ARG A 80 -6.83 -4.32 -12.57
N VAL A 81 -7.68 -4.36 -13.59
CA VAL A 81 -8.94 -3.59 -13.66
C VAL A 81 -10.19 -4.46 -13.72
N GLN A 82 -10.05 -5.77 -13.49
CA GLN A 82 -11.13 -6.74 -13.70
C GLN A 82 -12.34 -6.58 -12.76
N LEU A 83 -12.18 -5.84 -11.64
CA LEU A 83 -13.24 -5.59 -10.65
C LEU A 83 -13.81 -4.16 -10.74
N GLY A 84 -13.61 -3.47 -11.86
CA GLY A 84 -14.11 -2.11 -12.07
C GLY A 84 -13.32 -1.01 -11.34
N ASN A 85 -12.18 -1.37 -10.77
CA ASN A 85 -11.19 -0.44 -10.24
C ASN A 85 -10.36 0.20 -11.38
N ARG A 86 -9.62 1.25 -11.07
CA ARG A 86 -8.78 1.97 -12.04
C ARG A 86 -7.31 1.93 -11.63
N VAL A 87 -6.43 2.12 -12.60
CA VAL A 87 -4.99 2.25 -12.36
C VAL A 87 -4.50 3.64 -12.74
N ALA A 88 -3.61 4.21 -11.94
CA ALA A 88 -2.94 5.47 -12.22
C ALA A 88 -1.44 5.25 -12.38
N ALA A 89 -0.86 5.81 -13.44
CA ALA A 89 0.58 5.75 -13.67
C ALA A 89 1.34 6.50 -12.56
N SER A 90 2.57 6.10 -12.25
CA SER A 90 3.48 6.86 -11.38
C SER A 90 4.05 8.12 -12.08
N THR A 91 3.22 8.88 -12.78
CA THR A 91 3.53 10.19 -13.38
C THR A 91 2.88 11.32 -12.59
N LYS A 92 3.21 12.57 -12.91
CA LYS A 92 2.60 13.74 -12.27
C LYS A 92 1.08 13.74 -12.45
N GLU A 93 0.59 13.39 -13.63
CA GLU A 93 -0.82 13.33 -13.97
C GLU A 93 -1.54 12.23 -13.17
N GLY A 94 -0.92 11.05 -13.06
CA GLY A 94 -1.46 9.95 -12.25
C GLY A 94 -1.52 10.30 -10.76
N ILE A 95 -0.48 10.93 -10.22
CA ILE A 95 -0.47 11.45 -8.84
C ILE A 95 -1.61 12.46 -8.62
N LEU A 96 -1.79 13.41 -9.54
CA LEU A 96 -2.87 14.39 -9.46
C LEU A 96 -4.25 13.73 -9.54
N SER A 97 -4.41 12.67 -10.33
CA SER A 97 -5.67 11.91 -10.41
C SER A 97 -6.04 11.25 -9.09
N ILE A 98 -5.05 10.69 -8.37
CA ILE A 98 -5.23 10.10 -7.04
C ILE A 98 -5.63 11.15 -6.01
N ILE A 99 -4.94 12.28 -5.98
CA ILE A 99 -5.29 13.39 -5.07
C ILE A 99 -6.73 13.86 -5.34
N LYS A 100 -7.11 14.00 -6.62
CA LYS A 100 -8.46 14.42 -7.02
C LYS A 100 -9.51 13.41 -6.59
N GLU A 101 -9.22 12.11 -6.70
CA GLU A 101 -10.12 11.04 -6.30
C GLU A 101 -10.38 11.09 -4.78
N VAL A 102 -9.32 11.13 -3.97
CA VAL A 102 -9.44 11.21 -2.51
C VAL A 102 -10.24 12.44 -2.08
N ARG A 103 -9.97 13.61 -2.67
CA ARG A 103 -10.70 14.85 -2.36
C ARG A 103 -12.19 14.79 -2.68
N LYS A 104 -12.62 13.89 -3.56
CA LYS A 104 -14.03 13.71 -3.94
C LYS A 104 -14.74 12.62 -3.12
N GLY A 105 -14.08 12.06 -2.10
CA GLY A 105 -14.64 10.94 -1.34
C GLY A 105 -14.34 9.57 -1.94
N GLY A 106 -13.52 9.49 -3.00
CA GLY A 106 -13.17 8.23 -3.65
C GLY A 106 -12.10 7.43 -2.89
N GLN A 107 -11.82 6.24 -3.40
CA GLN A 107 -10.90 5.28 -2.78
C GLN A 107 -9.61 5.15 -3.60
N VAL A 108 -8.48 4.99 -2.91
CA VAL A 108 -7.18 4.74 -3.55
C VAL A 108 -6.40 3.65 -2.83
N GLY A 109 -5.45 3.02 -3.53
CA GLY A 109 -4.54 2.01 -2.98
C GLY A 109 -3.08 2.37 -3.25
N ILE A 110 -2.25 2.46 -2.20
CA ILE A 110 -0.89 3.01 -2.27
C ILE A 110 0.10 2.15 -1.45
N PRO A 111 1.17 1.62 -2.07
CA PRO A 111 2.27 1.04 -1.33
C PRO A 111 3.13 2.13 -0.68
N ALA A 112 3.35 2.04 0.63
CA ALA A 112 4.03 3.05 1.45
C ALA A 112 5.54 2.84 1.59
N ASP A 113 6.05 1.66 1.27
CA ASP A 113 7.42 1.24 1.48
C ASP A 113 8.40 1.42 0.30
N PRO A 114 8.01 1.76 -0.95
CA PRO A 114 9.00 2.13 -1.96
C PRO A 114 9.74 3.41 -1.58
N GLU A 115 11.04 3.41 -1.83
CA GLU A 115 11.87 4.60 -1.61
C GLU A 115 11.50 5.73 -2.61
N PRO A 116 11.14 6.94 -2.13
CA PRO A 116 10.78 8.07 -2.98
C PRO A 116 12.03 8.83 -3.49
N ALA A 117 11.82 9.91 -4.26
CA ALA A 117 12.84 10.96 -4.43
C ALA A 117 13.14 11.64 -3.08
N GLU A 118 14.35 12.16 -2.87
CA GLU A 118 14.73 12.79 -1.59
C GLU A 118 13.83 13.99 -1.24
N SER A 119 13.53 14.82 -2.24
CA SER A 119 12.58 15.95 -2.09
C SER A 119 11.14 15.53 -1.75
N ALA A 120 10.81 14.25 -1.95
CA ALA A 120 9.49 13.67 -1.77
C ALA A 120 9.38 12.77 -0.52
N GLY A 121 10.41 12.71 0.32
CA GLY A 121 10.39 11.90 1.54
C GLY A 121 11.09 12.57 2.72
N LEU A 122 11.03 11.88 3.86
CA LEU A 122 11.79 12.21 5.07
C LEU A 122 12.50 10.95 5.56
N PHE A 123 13.69 11.11 6.11
CA PHE A 123 14.36 10.05 6.85
C PHE A 123 13.67 9.88 8.20
N VAL A 124 13.11 8.69 8.44
CA VAL A 124 12.44 8.33 9.69
C VAL A 124 12.88 6.93 10.14
N PRO A 125 12.72 6.59 11.43
CA PRO A 125 13.05 5.26 11.93
C PRO A 125 12.28 4.15 11.19
N PHE A 126 13.00 3.09 10.85
CA PHE A 126 12.48 1.82 10.35
C PHE A 126 13.50 0.70 10.68
N LEU A 127 13.13 -0.23 11.55
CA LEU A 127 13.95 -1.37 11.99
C LEU A 127 15.33 -0.97 12.52
N GLY A 128 15.36 0.06 13.38
CA GLY A 128 16.59 0.53 14.01
C GLY A 128 17.52 1.36 13.12
N THR A 129 17.09 1.72 11.91
CA THR A 129 17.85 2.57 10.99
C THR A 129 16.95 3.68 10.42
N GLN A 130 17.54 4.74 9.87
CA GLN A 130 16.80 5.75 9.12
C GLN A 130 16.50 5.26 7.70
N ALA A 131 15.23 5.31 7.30
CA ALA A 131 14.77 4.99 5.95
C ALA A 131 14.05 6.20 5.34
N LEU A 132 14.36 6.50 4.07
CA LEU A 132 13.68 7.56 3.34
C LEU A 132 12.24 7.11 3.03
N THR A 133 11.25 7.75 3.64
CA THR A 133 9.84 7.38 3.56
C THR A 133 9.02 8.49 2.93
N SER A 134 8.10 8.13 2.03
CA SER A 134 7.30 9.08 1.27
C SER A 134 6.37 9.90 2.16
N LYS A 135 6.30 11.21 1.92
CA LYS A 135 5.30 12.10 2.54
C LYS A 135 3.94 12.10 1.83
N PHE A 136 3.77 11.33 0.76
CA PHE A 136 2.58 11.40 -0.09
C PHE A 136 1.29 10.99 0.64
N VAL A 137 1.29 9.82 1.30
CA VAL A 137 0.14 9.35 2.10
C VAL A 137 -0.10 10.27 3.31
N PRO A 138 0.90 10.57 4.16
CA PRO A 138 0.73 11.49 5.28
C PRO A 138 0.12 12.84 4.89
N ASN A 139 0.57 13.45 3.80
CA ASN A 139 0.03 14.73 3.33
C ASN A 139 -1.44 14.66 2.89
N MET A 140 -1.93 13.49 2.46
CA MET A 140 -3.35 13.31 2.12
C MET A 140 -4.22 13.16 3.38
N LEU A 141 -3.68 12.58 4.45
CA LEU A 141 -4.40 12.36 5.70
C LEU A 141 -4.38 13.58 6.62
N ALA A 142 -3.34 14.42 6.54
CA ALA A 142 -3.11 15.57 7.42
C ALA A 142 -4.39 16.40 7.70
N GLY A 143 -4.71 16.55 8.99
CA GLY A 143 -5.91 17.23 9.47
C GLY A 143 -7.21 16.44 9.30
N GLY A 144 -7.15 15.12 9.10
CA GLY A 144 -8.33 14.27 8.95
C GLY A 144 -9.11 14.49 7.65
N LYS A 145 -8.43 14.96 6.59
CA LYS A 145 -9.02 15.24 5.26
C LYS A 145 -9.49 14.00 4.52
N ALA A 146 -8.90 12.85 4.85
CA ALA A 146 -9.20 11.54 4.33
C ALA A 146 -9.01 10.52 5.46
N VAL A 147 -9.49 9.29 5.27
CA VAL A 147 -9.34 8.19 6.23
C VAL A 147 -8.28 7.21 5.72
N GLY A 148 -7.31 6.88 6.56
CA GLY A 148 -6.28 5.89 6.23
C GLY A 148 -6.64 4.50 6.76
N VAL A 149 -6.46 3.48 5.94
CA VAL A 149 -6.63 2.06 6.34
C VAL A 149 -5.43 1.27 5.86
N PHE A 150 -4.69 0.65 6.76
CA PHE A 150 -3.64 -0.31 6.42
C PHE A 150 -4.26 -1.64 6.00
N LEU A 151 -3.67 -2.26 4.98
CA LEU A 151 -4.17 -3.46 4.32
C LEU A 151 -3.00 -4.41 4.04
N HIS A 152 -3.09 -5.65 4.50
CA HIS A 152 -2.12 -6.70 4.24
C HIS A 152 -2.82 -8.03 3.93
N ALA A 153 -2.31 -8.82 2.98
CA ALA A 153 -2.75 -10.21 2.77
C ALA A 153 -1.56 -11.14 3.05
N LEU A 154 -1.57 -11.76 4.22
CA LEU A 154 -0.51 -12.62 4.71
C LEU A 154 -0.83 -14.07 4.40
N ARG A 155 0.17 -14.84 3.97
CA ARG A 155 0.02 -16.28 3.80
C ARG A 155 -0.20 -16.92 5.18
N LEU A 156 -1.13 -17.86 5.25
CA LEU A 156 -1.34 -18.68 6.44
C LEU A 156 -0.14 -19.62 6.67
N PRO A 157 0.19 -19.96 7.94
CA PRO A 157 1.35 -20.80 8.25
C PRO A 157 1.35 -22.18 7.58
N ASP A 158 0.16 -22.75 7.34
CA ASP A 158 -0.03 -24.04 6.67
C ASP A 158 -0.04 -23.93 5.13
N GLY A 159 0.03 -22.72 4.59
CA GLY A 159 -0.04 -22.44 3.17
C GLY A 159 -1.41 -22.65 2.53
N SER A 160 -2.48 -22.86 3.31
CA SER A 160 -3.82 -23.15 2.76
C SER A 160 -4.44 -21.97 2.01
N GLY A 161 -3.98 -20.75 2.32
CA GLY A 161 -4.57 -19.52 1.80
C GLY A 161 -3.96 -18.28 2.45
N TYR A 162 -4.78 -17.25 2.59
CA TYR A 162 -4.39 -15.94 3.08
C TYR A 162 -5.31 -15.44 4.19
N ARG A 163 -4.71 -14.72 5.13
CA ARG A 163 -5.37 -13.83 6.07
C ARG A 163 -5.24 -12.39 5.59
N VAL A 164 -6.37 -11.71 5.43
CA VAL A 164 -6.37 -10.26 5.21
C VAL A 164 -6.51 -9.54 6.54
N ILE A 165 -5.61 -8.62 6.83
CA ILE A 165 -5.66 -7.77 8.02
C ILE A 165 -5.88 -6.33 7.58
N LEU A 166 -6.86 -5.68 8.20
CA LEU A 166 -7.19 -4.28 8.02
C LEU A 166 -7.04 -3.54 9.35
N GLU A 167 -6.33 -2.42 9.33
CA GLU A 167 -6.09 -1.62 10.55
C GLU A 167 -6.28 -0.13 10.27
N ALA A 168 -6.91 0.59 11.21
CA ALA A 168 -7.06 2.03 11.08
C ALA A 168 -5.70 2.72 11.14
N ALA A 169 -5.50 3.76 10.33
CA ALA A 169 -4.31 4.59 10.49
C ALA A 169 -4.32 5.25 11.89
N PRO A 170 -3.20 5.20 12.64
CA PRO A 170 -3.15 5.77 13.99
C PRO A 170 -3.29 7.28 13.97
N GLU A 171 -3.74 7.88 15.08
CA GLU A 171 -4.04 9.32 15.16
C GLU A 171 -2.86 10.20 14.71
N ALA A 172 -1.63 9.80 15.06
CA ALA A 172 -0.41 10.51 14.68
C ALA A 172 -0.22 10.68 13.16
N MET A 173 -0.80 9.81 12.32
CA MET A 173 -0.78 9.97 10.86
C MET A 173 -1.65 11.12 10.35
N TYR A 174 -2.60 11.60 11.15
CA TYR A 174 -3.42 12.77 10.82
C TYR A 174 -2.80 14.09 11.29
N SER A 175 -1.63 14.05 11.94
CA SER A 175 -0.87 15.25 12.32
C SER A 175 -0.61 16.18 11.14
N THR A 176 -0.68 17.48 11.36
CA THR A 176 -0.25 18.50 10.38
C THR A 176 1.27 18.66 10.33
N ASP A 177 2.00 18.16 11.33
CA ASP A 177 3.44 17.97 11.24
C ASP A 177 3.76 16.74 10.37
N THR A 178 4.46 16.99 9.27
CA THR A 178 4.81 15.95 8.29
C THR A 178 5.79 14.94 8.87
N ALA A 179 6.70 15.34 9.76
CA ALA A 179 7.67 14.42 10.34
C ALA A 179 6.98 13.39 11.24
N THR A 180 6.08 13.84 12.12
CA THR A 180 5.24 12.99 12.98
C THR A 180 4.43 11.99 12.17
N SER A 181 3.72 12.46 11.14
CA SER A 181 2.82 11.61 10.36
C SER A 181 3.56 10.61 9.46
N VAL A 182 4.72 10.99 8.90
CA VAL A 182 5.60 10.05 8.15
C VAL A 182 6.20 9.00 9.08
N ALA A 183 6.67 9.39 10.27
CA ALA A 183 7.22 8.46 11.26
C ALA A 183 6.15 7.47 11.76
N ALA A 184 4.93 7.94 12.01
CA ALA A 184 3.81 7.09 12.42
C ALA A 184 3.47 6.04 11.35
N MET A 185 3.44 6.43 10.07
CA MET A 185 3.25 5.49 8.97
C MET A 185 4.38 4.45 8.91
N SER A 186 5.63 4.90 9.05
CA SER A 186 6.81 4.01 9.07
C SER A 186 6.72 2.99 10.20
N ALA A 187 6.30 3.41 11.40
CA ALA A 187 6.16 2.55 12.56
C ALA A 187 5.09 1.46 12.39
N VAL A 188 3.98 1.76 11.72
CA VAL A 188 2.96 0.73 11.41
C VAL A 188 3.52 -0.31 10.45
N VAL A 189 4.15 0.13 9.36
CA VAL A 189 4.78 -0.80 8.40
C VAL A 189 5.87 -1.62 9.11
N GLU A 190 6.70 -1.00 9.95
CA GLU A 190 7.72 -1.68 10.74
C GLU A 190 7.13 -2.78 11.62
N ARG A 191 6.02 -2.51 12.32
CA ARG A 191 5.37 -3.49 13.20
C ARG A 191 4.94 -4.73 12.43
N TYR A 192 4.34 -4.56 11.25
CA TYR A 192 3.96 -5.69 10.41
C TYR A 192 5.16 -6.43 9.83
N VAL A 193 6.19 -5.72 9.36
CA VAL A 193 7.42 -6.35 8.87
C VAL A 193 8.14 -7.12 9.98
N ARG A 194 8.12 -6.61 11.22
CA ARG A 194 8.71 -7.29 12.38
C ARG A 194 7.92 -8.55 12.78
N ALA A 195 6.59 -8.50 12.66
CA ALA A 195 5.73 -9.65 12.94
C ALA A 195 5.82 -10.74 11.86
N TYR A 196 6.02 -10.36 10.59
CA TYR A 196 6.04 -11.28 9.45
C TYR A 196 7.27 -11.08 8.55
N PRO A 197 8.50 -11.17 9.09
CA PRO A 197 9.71 -10.79 8.37
C PRO A 197 9.98 -11.70 7.17
N ASP A 198 9.60 -12.98 7.24
CA ASP A 198 9.74 -13.96 6.16
C ASP A 198 8.85 -13.65 4.93
N GLN A 199 7.79 -12.87 5.12
CA GLN A 199 6.85 -12.50 4.05
C GLN A 199 7.13 -11.11 3.46
N TYR A 200 8.16 -10.41 3.90
CA TYR A 200 8.51 -9.08 3.38
C TYR A 200 9.44 -9.17 2.17
N MET A 201 9.23 -8.33 1.16
CA MET A 201 10.05 -8.31 -0.06
C MET A 201 11.43 -7.66 0.17
N TRP A 202 12.33 -8.36 0.87
CA TRP A 202 13.69 -7.91 1.21
C TRP A 202 14.60 -7.64 0.01
N SER A 203 14.25 -8.16 -1.17
CA SER A 203 14.95 -7.81 -2.42
C SER A 203 14.80 -6.33 -2.80
N MET A 204 13.84 -5.62 -2.21
CA MET A 204 13.76 -4.18 -2.35
C MET A 204 14.89 -3.48 -1.62
N LYS A 205 15.56 -2.61 -2.37
CA LYS A 205 16.53 -1.65 -1.86
C LYS A 205 15.81 -0.54 -1.05
N ARG A 206 15.43 -0.82 0.21
CA ARG A 206 14.73 0.11 1.12
C ARG A 206 15.59 1.24 1.71
N PHE A 207 16.88 0.95 1.96
CA PHE A 207 17.88 1.83 2.57
C PHE A 207 18.92 2.45 1.60
N LYS A 208 18.51 2.91 0.40
CA LYS A 208 19.46 3.13 -0.72
C LYS A 208 20.10 4.47 -0.57
N LYS A 209 19.22 5.43 -0.34
CA LYS A 209 19.56 6.75 0.11
C LYS A 209 19.69 6.67 1.62
N ARG A 210 20.71 7.34 2.10
CA ARG A 210 21.08 7.41 3.50
C ARG A 210 21.12 8.88 3.91
N PRO A 211 20.90 9.19 5.19
CA PRO A 211 21.19 10.50 5.73
C PRO A 211 22.60 10.97 5.34
N ALA A 212 22.78 12.29 5.22
CA ALA A 212 24.07 12.87 4.88
C ALA A 212 25.16 12.40 5.87
N GLY A 213 26.28 11.91 5.34
CA GLY A 213 27.41 11.40 6.13
C GLY A 213 27.34 9.90 6.49
N GLU A 214 26.24 9.21 6.23
CA GLU A 214 26.14 7.76 6.48
C GLU A 214 26.64 6.91 5.30
N ALA A 215 27.23 5.76 5.62
CA ALA A 215 27.70 4.80 4.63
C ALA A 215 26.55 4.15 3.85
N ARG A 216 26.74 3.95 2.55
CA ARG A 216 25.82 3.18 1.70
C ARG A 216 25.99 1.70 1.94
N TRP A 217 24.88 0.96 1.88
CA TRP A 217 24.88 -0.50 2.05
C TRP A 217 24.88 -1.26 0.72
N TYR A 218 24.55 -0.62 -0.41
CA TYR A 218 24.40 -1.26 -1.72
C TYR A 218 24.33 -0.27 -2.90
#